data_AF-A0AAD5R451-F1
#
_entry.id   AF-A0AAD5R451-F1
#
_cell.length_a   1.000
_cell.length_b   1.000
_cell.length_c   1.000
_cell.angle_alpha   90.00
_cell.angle_beta   90.00
_cell.angle_gamma   90.00
#
_symmetry.space_group_name_H-M   'P 1'
#
loop_
_entity.id
_entity.type
_entity.pdbx_description
1 polymer ?
#
loop_
_entity_poly.entity_id
_entity_poly.type
_entity_poly.pdbx_seq_one_letter_code
_entity_poly.pdbx_strand_id
1 'polypeptide(L)'
;MPLDFRLDDWEYALRKWTISGMQPYSFEACYQNARQFVAHSEVMKLPTLQGKMIYLFSYFFDRGLNAELVKGYSGGAVKLVDFKVAAEKACSRTSEQLKGFHWLPWLCHDLTYIYSLLHDGYGFDDGQPFYLAKKLRGMEVAWAQGLSYILVDEFHKTHLSTINRQINETVVGQIISYIYSGTNNLLSYLNLIS
;
A
#
# COMPACT_ATOMS: atom_id res chain seq x y z
N MET A 1 22.43 -11.72 12.19
CA MET A 1 22.67 -13.15 11.90
C MET A 1 23.69 -13.69 12.90
N PRO A 2 23.64 -15.00 13.25
CA PRO A 2 24.61 -15.63 14.15
C PRO A 2 26.05 -15.46 13.64
N LEU A 3 27.03 -15.31 14.54
CA LEU A 3 28.43 -14.97 14.21
C LEU A 3 29.07 -15.90 13.17
N ASP A 4 28.76 -17.18 13.24
CA ASP A 4 29.25 -18.25 12.38
C ASP A 4 28.50 -18.37 11.05
N PHE A 5 27.47 -17.54 10.83
CA PHE A 5 26.72 -17.50 9.58
C PHE A 5 27.32 -16.49 8.59
N ARG A 6 27.41 -16.88 7.32
CA ARG A 6 27.95 -16.05 6.24
C ARG A 6 27.19 -16.28 4.94
N LEU A 7 26.91 -15.20 4.23
CA LEU A 7 26.40 -15.18 2.86
C LEU A 7 27.42 -14.48 1.97
N ASP A 8 27.90 -15.20 0.97
CA ASP A 8 28.80 -14.66 -0.05
C ASP A 8 28.02 -14.39 -1.34
N ASP A 9 28.53 -13.44 -2.14
CA ASP A 9 27.96 -13.07 -3.45
C ASP A 9 26.46 -12.70 -3.45
N TRP A 10 25.94 -12.15 -2.36
CA TRP A 10 24.54 -11.71 -2.29
C TRP A 10 24.33 -10.49 -3.17
N GLU A 11 23.52 -10.61 -4.23
CA GLU A 11 23.25 -9.50 -5.13
C GLU A 11 22.08 -8.64 -4.65
N TYR A 12 22.34 -7.33 -4.50
CA TYR A 12 21.31 -6.34 -4.27
C TYR A 12 21.70 -5.02 -4.96
N ALA A 13 20.76 -4.44 -5.70
CA ALA A 13 20.98 -3.20 -6.47
C ALA A 13 22.22 -3.24 -7.38
N LEU A 14 22.37 -4.35 -8.13
CA LEU A 14 23.49 -4.60 -9.05
C LEU A 14 24.88 -4.62 -8.37
N ARG A 15 24.91 -4.79 -7.05
CA ARG A 15 26.14 -4.93 -6.27
C ARG A 15 26.13 -6.26 -5.54
N LYS A 16 27.30 -6.89 -5.47
CA LYS A 16 27.50 -8.11 -4.69
C LYS A 16 27.99 -7.74 -3.29
N TRP A 17 27.39 -8.38 -2.30
CA TRP A 17 27.65 -8.17 -0.89
C TRP A 17 28.06 -9.47 -0.25
N THR A 18 29.10 -9.40 0.57
CA THR A 18 29.38 -10.43 1.57
C THR A 18 28.75 -9.98 2.88
N ILE A 19 27.78 -10.74 3.38
CA ILE A 19 27.15 -10.50 4.68
C ILE A 19 27.69 -11.53 5.66
N SER A 20 28.22 -11.06 6.79
CA SER A 20 28.68 -11.91 7.89
C SER A 20 27.86 -11.63 9.14
N GLY A 21 27.68 -12.65 9.96
CA GLY A 21 27.09 -12.51 11.28
C GLY A 21 27.94 -11.68 12.24
N MET A 22 27.32 -11.22 13.32
CA MET A 22 27.94 -10.34 14.31
C MET A 22 27.45 -10.70 15.70
N GLN A 23 28.27 -10.43 16.72
CA GLN A 23 27.86 -10.47 18.13
C GLN A 23 27.68 -9.07 18.71
N PRO A 24 26.73 -8.86 19.65
CA PRO A 24 25.75 -9.85 20.10
C PRO A 24 24.69 -10.15 19.02
N TYR A 25 24.34 -11.43 18.86
CA TYR A 25 23.23 -11.86 17.99
C TYR A 25 21.98 -12.03 18.85
N SER A 26 21.09 -11.05 18.80
CA SER A 26 19.83 -11.05 19.51
C SER A 26 18.83 -10.11 18.83
N PHE A 27 17.55 -10.23 19.19
CA PHE A 27 16.53 -9.26 18.80
C PHE A 27 16.92 -7.85 19.25
N GLU A 28 17.34 -7.68 20.51
CA GLU A 28 17.71 -6.37 21.06
C GLU A 28 18.82 -5.68 20.25
N ALA A 29 19.88 -6.41 19.93
CA ALA A 29 20.99 -5.86 19.14
C ALA A 29 20.55 -5.46 17.72
N CYS A 30 19.70 -6.27 17.09
CA CYS A 30 19.13 -5.96 15.78
C CYS A 30 18.17 -4.76 15.86
N TYR A 31 17.37 -4.68 16.93
CA TYR A 31 16.37 -3.65 17.14
C TYR A 31 17.02 -2.29 17.36
N GLN A 32 18.11 -2.21 18.13
CA GLN A 32 18.85 -0.95 18.28
C GLN A 32 19.35 -0.40 16.94
N ASN A 33 19.91 -1.25 16.08
CA ASN A 33 20.36 -0.85 14.75
C ASN A 33 19.19 -0.39 13.85
N ALA A 34 18.10 -1.17 13.83
CA ALA A 34 16.91 -0.83 13.05
C ALA A 34 16.26 0.47 13.53
N ARG A 35 16.16 0.66 14.85
CA ARG A 35 15.63 1.87 15.50
C ARG A 35 16.47 3.08 15.18
N GLN A 36 17.80 2.96 15.26
CA GLN A 36 18.69 4.04 14.87
C GLN A 36 18.46 4.44 13.41
N PHE A 37 18.42 3.48 12.49
CA PHE A 37 18.16 3.77 11.08
C PHE A 37 16.79 4.46 10.86
N VAL A 38 15.73 3.94 11.48
CA VAL A 38 14.37 4.52 11.37
C VAL A 38 14.33 5.94 11.93
N ALA A 39 15.00 6.21 13.06
CA ALA A 39 15.08 7.55 13.64
C ALA A 39 15.79 8.55 12.72
N HIS A 40 16.85 8.14 12.02
CA HIS A 40 17.56 8.98 11.05
C HIS A 40 16.82 9.13 9.72
N SER A 41 15.80 8.29 9.45
CA SER A 41 15.02 8.33 8.22
C SER A 41 13.89 9.38 8.26
N GLU A 42 13.70 10.07 9.39
CA GLU A 42 12.72 11.16 9.56
C GLU A 42 11.29 10.75 9.16
N VAL A 43 10.91 9.50 9.44
CA VAL A 43 9.57 8.98 9.13
C VAL A 43 8.52 9.72 9.97
N MET A 44 7.47 10.21 9.30
CA MET A 44 6.36 10.92 9.93
C MET A 44 5.53 9.99 10.84
N LYS A 45 5.25 10.47 12.06
CA LYS A 45 4.33 9.84 13.01
C LYS A 45 2.87 9.95 12.53
N LEU A 46 2.04 8.95 12.83
CA LEU A 46 0.65 8.85 12.37
C LEU A 46 -0.36 8.77 13.53
N PRO A 47 -0.43 9.77 14.43
CA PRO A 47 -1.27 9.70 15.64
C PRO A 47 -2.78 9.59 15.33
N THR A 48 -3.23 10.09 14.18
CA THR A 48 -4.64 10.02 13.75
C THR A 48 -5.12 8.61 13.38
N LEU A 49 -4.18 7.68 13.22
CA LEU A 49 -4.43 6.27 12.91
C LEU A 49 -4.32 5.36 14.14
N GLN A 50 -3.94 5.90 15.31
CA GLN A 50 -3.82 5.10 16.53
C GLN A 50 -5.14 4.38 16.85
N GLY A 51 -5.04 3.07 17.14
CA GLY A 51 -6.17 2.21 17.45
C GLY A 51 -7.07 1.83 16.26
N LYS A 52 -6.85 2.40 15.07
CA LYS A 52 -7.63 2.05 13.87
C LYS A 52 -7.03 0.84 13.17
N MET A 53 -7.86 -0.01 12.59
CA MET A 53 -7.37 -1.13 11.78
C MET A 53 -6.64 -0.60 10.53
N ILE A 54 -5.35 -0.93 10.39
CA ILE A 54 -4.53 -0.55 9.23
C ILE A 54 -4.23 -1.80 8.40
N TYR A 55 -4.47 -1.71 7.09
CA TYR A 55 -4.16 -2.82 6.17
C TYR A 55 -2.70 -2.75 5.72
N LEU A 56 -2.00 -3.87 5.85
CA LEU A 56 -0.61 -4.05 5.44
C LEU A 56 -0.54 -5.05 4.28
N PHE A 57 0.07 -4.63 3.19
CA PHE A 57 0.16 -5.39 1.94
C PHE A 57 1.61 -5.71 1.57
N SER A 58 1.79 -6.43 0.45
CA SER A 58 3.07 -6.66 -0.19
C SER A 58 4.10 -7.24 0.78
N TYR A 59 5.23 -6.55 1.00
CA TYR A 59 6.34 -7.07 1.79
C TYR A 59 5.94 -7.39 3.25
N PHE A 60 5.08 -6.57 3.87
CA PHE A 60 4.57 -6.87 5.22
C PHE A 60 3.82 -8.19 5.26
N PHE A 61 2.96 -8.44 4.25
CA PHE A 61 2.22 -9.70 4.14
C PHE A 61 3.18 -10.88 3.94
N ASP A 62 4.15 -10.76 3.02
CA ASP A 62 5.08 -11.86 2.72
C ASP A 62 5.93 -12.21 3.95
N ARG A 63 6.42 -11.22 4.70
CA ARG A 63 7.15 -11.46 5.95
C ARG A 63 6.24 -12.03 7.04
N GLY A 64 5.01 -11.54 7.15
CA GLY A 64 4.02 -12.09 8.09
C GLY A 64 3.66 -13.54 7.79
N LEU A 65 3.54 -13.92 6.51
CA LEU A 65 3.32 -15.30 6.10
C LEU A 65 4.53 -16.19 6.41
N ASN A 66 5.75 -15.75 6.08
CA ASN A 66 7.00 -16.46 6.39
C ASN A 66 7.23 -16.62 7.91
N ALA A 67 6.67 -15.71 8.70
CA ALA A 67 6.71 -15.72 10.15
C ALA A 67 5.52 -16.45 10.80
N GLU A 68 4.62 -17.03 10.00
CA GLU A 68 3.43 -17.76 10.44
C GLU A 68 2.41 -16.88 11.21
N LEU A 69 2.47 -15.56 11.05
CA LEU A 69 1.49 -14.63 11.63
C LEU A 69 0.11 -14.74 10.96
N VAL A 70 0.10 -15.19 9.71
CA VAL A 70 -1.11 -15.50 8.94
C VAL A 70 -0.94 -16.83 8.22
N LYS A 71 -2.06 -17.49 7.90
CA LYS A 71 -2.07 -18.77 7.18
C LYS A 71 -2.66 -18.58 5.79
N GLY A 72 -1.92 -19.05 4.78
CA GLY A 72 -2.35 -19.00 3.38
C GLY A 72 -2.58 -17.58 2.87
N TYR A 73 -3.33 -17.47 1.77
CA TYR A 73 -3.55 -16.20 1.06
C TYR A 73 -4.76 -15.39 1.54
N SER A 74 -5.49 -15.88 2.54
CA SER A 74 -6.69 -15.23 3.08
C SER A 74 -6.39 -13.99 3.93
N GLY A 75 -5.13 -13.80 4.35
CA GLY A 75 -4.78 -12.73 5.28
C GLY A 75 -5.21 -13.01 6.71
N GLY A 76 -5.09 -12.00 7.56
CA GLY A 76 -5.46 -12.12 8.97
C GLY A 76 -5.18 -10.85 9.77
N ALA A 77 -5.92 -10.70 10.87
CA ALA A 77 -5.68 -9.64 11.84
C ALA A 77 -4.51 -10.01 12.76
N VAL A 78 -3.65 -9.03 13.01
CA VAL A 78 -2.48 -9.13 13.90
C VAL A 78 -2.34 -7.85 14.70
N LYS A 79 -1.59 -7.88 15.79
CA LYS A 79 -1.17 -6.70 16.56
C LYS A 79 0.30 -6.41 16.31
N LEU A 80 0.73 -5.19 16.63
CA LEU A 80 2.14 -4.81 16.51
C LEU A 80 3.06 -5.74 17.32
N VAL A 81 2.64 -6.13 18.53
CA VAL A 81 3.38 -7.07 19.37
C VAL A 81 3.63 -8.43 18.70
N ASP A 82 2.76 -8.87 17.80
CA ASP A 82 2.93 -10.16 17.11
C ASP A 82 4.17 -10.13 16.20
N PHE A 83 4.44 -8.98 15.55
CA PHE A 83 5.68 -8.79 14.79
C PHE A 83 6.91 -8.82 15.68
N LYS A 84 6.84 -8.23 16.88
CA LYS A 84 7.94 -8.26 17.85
C LYS A 84 8.26 -9.69 18.29
N VAL A 85 7.25 -10.45 18.73
CA VAL A 85 7.41 -11.84 19.15
C VAL A 85 7.93 -12.72 18.01
N ALA A 86 7.44 -12.48 16.79
CA ALA A 86 7.95 -13.17 15.61
C ALA A 86 9.41 -12.81 15.29
N ALA A 87 9.80 -11.55 15.47
CA ALA A 87 11.17 -11.11 15.32
C ALA A 87 12.08 -11.76 16.37
N GLU A 88 11.68 -11.79 17.64
CA GLU A 88 12.38 -12.48 18.74
C GLU A 88 12.60 -13.96 18.41
N LYS A 89 11.56 -14.66 17.93
CA LYS A 89 11.65 -16.05 17.47
C LYS A 89 12.59 -16.21 16.28
N ALA A 90 12.58 -15.27 15.33
CA ALA A 90 13.46 -15.34 14.17
C ALA A 90 14.93 -15.08 14.54
N CYS A 91 15.18 -14.16 15.48
CA CYS A 91 16.51 -13.78 15.95
C CYS A 91 17.12 -14.76 16.97
N SER A 92 16.38 -15.78 17.40
CA SER A 92 16.91 -16.87 18.24
C SER A 92 17.37 -18.09 17.44
N ARG A 93 17.17 -18.09 16.11
CA ARG A 93 17.57 -19.21 15.25
C ARG A 93 19.07 -19.35 15.12
N THR A 94 19.56 -20.59 15.15
CA THR A 94 20.98 -20.93 14.90
C THR A 94 21.33 -20.89 13.42
N SER A 95 22.62 -20.89 13.10
CA SER A 95 23.11 -20.93 11.72
C SER A 95 22.57 -22.11 10.91
N GLU A 96 22.41 -23.28 11.53
CA GLU A 96 21.81 -24.47 10.90
C GLU A 96 20.34 -24.22 10.55
N GLN A 97 19.59 -23.60 11.46
CA GLN A 97 18.18 -23.29 11.28
C GLN A 97 17.93 -22.18 10.25
N LEU A 98 18.96 -21.43 9.87
CA LEU A 98 18.88 -20.41 8.81
C LEU A 98 19.17 -20.98 7.41
N LYS A 99 19.60 -22.25 7.31
CA LYS A 99 19.85 -22.92 6.03
C LYS A 99 18.52 -23.30 5.35
N GLY A 100 18.54 -23.37 4.03
CA GLY A 100 17.39 -23.75 3.21
C GLY A 100 16.87 -22.58 2.38
N PHE A 101 15.75 -21.98 2.79
CA PHE A 101 15.14 -20.90 2.02
C PHE A 101 15.99 -19.63 2.05
N HIS A 102 16.20 -19.01 0.89
CA HIS A 102 17.02 -17.80 0.73
C HIS A 102 16.55 -16.61 1.59
N TRP A 103 15.28 -16.56 1.99
CA TRP A 103 14.71 -15.50 2.81
C TRP A 103 14.88 -15.72 4.32
N LEU A 104 15.20 -16.95 4.75
CA LEU A 104 15.23 -17.32 6.17
C LEU A 104 16.29 -16.57 6.99
N PRO A 105 17.52 -16.35 6.48
CA PRO A 105 18.54 -15.55 7.17
C PRO A 105 18.12 -14.10 7.42
N TRP A 106 17.25 -13.56 6.57
CA TRP A 106 16.80 -12.18 6.59
C TRP A 106 15.63 -11.95 7.55
N LEU A 107 14.89 -13.00 7.92
CA LEU A 107 13.63 -12.84 8.65
C LEU A 107 13.79 -12.13 10.00
N CYS A 108 14.89 -12.36 10.73
CA CYS A 108 15.20 -11.62 11.95
C CYS A 108 15.33 -10.12 11.68
N HIS A 109 16.09 -9.74 10.65
CA HIS A 109 16.28 -8.34 10.28
C HIS A 109 14.98 -7.72 9.75
N ASP A 110 14.30 -8.40 8.82
CA ASP A 110 13.08 -7.93 8.17
C ASP A 110 11.97 -7.65 9.20
N LEU A 111 11.70 -8.59 10.11
CA LEU A 111 10.66 -8.42 11.13
C LEU A 111 11.04 -7.37 12.18
N THR A 112 12.31 -7.31 12.56
CA THR A 112 12.81 -6.28 13.49
C THR A 112 12.69 -4.89 12.88
N TYR A 113 13.04 -4.74 11.60
CA TYR A 113 12.87 -3.49 10.87
C TYR A 113 11.39 -3.12 10.72
N ILE A 114 10.52 -4.07 10.38
CA ILE A 114 9.06 -3.86 10.33
C ILE A 114 8.54 -3.37 11.68
N TYR A 115 8.90 -4.03 12.78
CA TYR A 115 8.49 -3.63 14.12
C TYR A 115 8.97 -2.21 14.45
N SER A 116 10.26 -1.92 14.25
CA SER A 116 10.85 -0.59 14.46
C SER A 116 10.18 0.49 13.59
N LEU A 117 9.93 0.21 12.32
CA LEU A 117 9.25 1.16 11.42
C LEU A 117 7.84 1.48 11.91
N LEU A 118 7.06 0.48 12.31
CA LEU A 118 5.70 0.66 12.79
C LEU A 118 5.66 1.33 14.17
N HIS A 119 6.51 0.92 15.10
CA HIS A 119 6.58 1.42 16.46
C HIS A 119 7.31 2.78 16.55
N ASP A 120 8.60 2.80 16.18
CA ASP A 120 9.46 3.97 16.32
C ASP A 120 9.29 4.98 15.19
N GLY A 121 9.00 4.53 13.97
CA GLY A 121 8.72 5.40 12.84
C GLY A 121 7.32 6.01 12.90
N TYR A 122 6.30 5.18 12.66
CA TYR A 122 4.91 5.65 12.62
C TYR A 122 4.30 5.96 14.00
N GLY A 123 4.89 5.46 15.09
CA GLY A 123 4.47 5.84 16.46
C GLY A 123 3.38 4.96 17.05
N PHE A 124 3.17 3.77 16.52
CA PHE A 124 2.15 2.86 17.02
C PHE A 124 2.61 2.13 18.28
N ASP A 125 1.66 1.80 19.17
CA ASP A 125 1.93 0.98 20.36
C ASP A 125 1.81 -0.53 20.04
N ASP A 126 2.30 -1.37 20.94
CA ASP A 126 2.26 -2.84 20.82
C ASP A 126 0.84 -3.41 20.64
N GLY A 127 -0.20 -2.66 21.05
CA GLY A 127 -1.61 -3.02 20.92
C GLY A 127 -2.26 -2.63 19.59
N GLN A 128 -1.59 -1.82 18.76
CA GLN A 128 -2.10 -1.33 17.48
C GLN A 128 -2.56 -2.48 16.58
N PRO A 129 -3.83 -2.48 16.11
CA PRO A 129 -4.34 -3.50 15.21
C PRO A 129 -3.92 -3.27 13.76
N PHE A 130 -3.52 -4.36 13.10
CA PHE A 130 -3.23 -4.43 11.67
C PHE A 130 -3.97 -5.60 11.01
N TYR A 131 -4.17 -5.49 9.70
CA TYR A 131 -4.70 -6.57 8.87
C TYR A 131 -3.74 -6.86 7.73
N LEU A 132 -3.11 -8.03 7.76
CA LEU A 132 -2.22 -8.48 6.69
C LEU A 132 -3.08 -9.04 5.56
N ALA A 133 -2.96 -8.50 4.36
CA ALA A 133 -3.72 -8.94 3.20
C ALA A 133 -2.85 -9.09 1.96
N LYS A 134 -2.99 -10.24 1.27
CA LYS A 134 -2.46 -10.42 -0.10
C LYS A 134 -3.45 -9.96 -1.15
N LYS A 135 -4.74 -10.24 -0.91
CA LYS A 135 -5.85 -9.96 -1.82
C LYS A 135 -7.02 -9.37 -1.07
N LEU A 136 -7.74 -8.47 -1.72
CA LEU A 136 -9.05 -8.00 -1.30
C LEU A 136 -10.09 -8.53 -2.29
N ARG A 137 -11.05 -9.32 -1.80
CA ARG A 137 -12.11 -9.93 -2.63
C ARG A 137 -11.57 -10.68 -3.86
N GLY A 138 -10.47 -11.41 -3.69
CA GLY A 138 -9.85 -12.20 -4.77
C GLY A 138 -8.92 -11.44 -5.70
N MET A 139 -8.85 -10.11 -5.60
CA MET A 139 -7.94 -9.27 -6.39
C MET A 139 -6.71 -8.90 -5.57
N GLU A 140 -5.53 -9.04 -6.17
CA GLU A 140 -4.29 -8.52 -5.56
C GLU A 140 -4.37 -6.99 -5.48
N VAL A 141 -3.92 -6.43 -4.36
CA VAL A 141 -3.94 -4.99 -4.15
C VAL A 141 -2.67 -4.39 -4.71
N ALA A 142 -2.81 -3.49 -5.67
CA ALA A 142 -1.69 -2.79 -6.29
C ALA A 142 -2.05 -1.34 -6.59
N TRP A 143 -1.03 -0.48 -6.60
CA TRP A 143 -1.15 0.94 -6.94
C TRP A 143 -1.84 1.19 -8.28
N ALA A 144 -1.64 0.29 -9.25
CA ALA A 144 -2.25 0.38 -10.58
C ALA A 144 -3.78 0.42 -10.53
N GLN A 145 -4.42 -0.25 -9.57
CA GLN A 145 -5.89 -0.22 -9.43
C GLN A 145 -6.40 1.18 -9.06
N GLY A 146 -5.67 1.89 -8.20
CA GLY A 146 -5.99 3.28 -7.87
C GLY A 146 -5.86 4.20 -9.08
N LEU A 147 -4.81 4.02 -9.89
CA LEU A 147 -4.65 4.78 -11.13
C LEU A 147 -5.75 4.48 -12.15
N SER A 148 -6.11 3.21 -12.33
CA SER A 148 -7.21 2.84 -13.22
C SER A 148 -8.52 3.50 -12.78
N TYR A 149 -8.79 3.54 -11.48
CA TYR A 149 -9.97 4.23 -10.94
C TYR A 149 -9.93 5.73 -11.24
N ILE A 150 -8.81 6.42 -10.98
CA ILE A 150 -8.65 7.85 -11.28
C ILE A 150 -8.87 8.13 -12.77
N LEU A 151 -8.29 7.31 -13.65
CA LEU A 151 -8.44 7.46 -15.09
C LEU A 151 -9.90 7.30 -15.53
N VAL A 152 -10.61 6.30 -15.00
CA VAL A 152 -12.03 6.06 -15.33
C VAL A 152 -12.92 7.16 -14.76
N ASP A 153 -12.67 7.61 -13.53
CA ASP A 153 -13.40 8.71 -12.89
C ASP A 153 -13.23 10.02 -13.68
N GLU A 154 -11.99 10.34 -14.08
CA GLU A 154 -11.70 11.52 -14.90
C GLU A 154 -12.36 11.43 -16.28
N PHE A 155 -12.30 10.26 -16.92
CA PHE A 155 -13.03 10.01 -18.17
C PHE A 155 -14.53 10.24 -17.98
N HIS A 156 -15.12 9.74 -16.89
CA HIS A 156 -16.54 9.94 -16.62
C HIS A 156 -16.88 11.41 -16.40
N LYS A 157 -16.10 12.14 -15.59
CA LYS A 157 -16.30 13.57 -15.36
C LYS A 157 -16.20 14.38 -16.64
N THR A 158 -15.19 14.13 -17.47
CA THR A 158 -14.94 14.90 -18.70
C THR A 158 -15.90 14.54 -19.83
N HIS A 159 -16.11 13.26 -20.12
CA HIS A 159 -16.98 12.84 -21.22
C HIS A 159 -18.47 12.97 -20.88
N LEU A 160 -18.92 12.64 -19.66
CA LEU A 160 -20.34 12.82 -19.32
C LEU A 160 -20.71 14.32 -19.20
N SER A 161 -19.80 15.17 -18.72
CA SER A 161 -20.06 16.62 -18.71
C SER A 161 -20.09 17.20 -20.13
N THR A 162 -19.19 16.74 -21.01
CA THR A 162 -19.18 17.16 -22.43
C THR A 162 -20.42 16.67 -23.17
N ILE A 163 -20.83 15.41 -22.95
CA ILE A 163 -22.06 14.83 -23.53
C ILE A 163 -23.29 15.57 -23.00
N ASN A 164 -23.41 15.83 -21.70
CA ASN A 164 -24.52 16.60 -21.15
C ASN A 164 -24.54 18.04 -21.69
N ARG A 165 -23.37 18.68 -21.88
CA ARG A 165 -23.29 20.01 -22.47
C ARG A 165 -23.72 20.01 -23.93
N GLN A 166 -23.25 19.05 -24.73
CA GLN A 166 -23.65 18.90 -26.14
C GLN A 166 -25.14 18.59 -26.29
N ILE A 167 -25.71 17.72 -25.44
CA ILE A 167 -27.15 17.42 -25.43
C ILE A 167 -27.93 18.69 -25.09
N ASN A 168 -27.53 19.44 -24.07
CA ASN A 168 -28.20 20.68 -23.71
C ASN A 168 -28.10 21.73 -24.83
N GLU A 169 -26.93 21.89 -25.47
CA GLU A 169 -26.75 22.81 -26.61
C GLU A 169 -27.62 22.40 -27.83
N THR A 170 -27.70 21.10 -28.14
CA THR A 170 -28.53 20.61 -29.26
C THR A 170 -30.03 20.72 -28.98
N VAL A 171 -30.48 20.41 -27.75
CA VAL A 171 -31.88 20.58 -27.34
C VAL A 171 -32.28 22.06 -27.36
N VAL A 172 -31.44 22.95 -26.83
CA VAL A 172 -31.68 24.40 -26.90
C VAL A 172 -31.72 24.88 -28.35
N GLY A 173 -30.81 24.43 -29.22
CA GLY A 173 -30.82 24.75 -30.64
C GLY A 173 -32.10 24.29 -31.37
N GLN A 174 -32.60 23.09 -31.05
CA GLN A 174 -33.86 22.59 -31.58
C GLN A 174 -35.06 23.41 -31.09
N ILE A 175 -35.12 23.74 -29.80
CA ILE A 175 -36.20 24.58 -29.23
C ILE A 175 -36.18 25.97 -29.86
N ILE A 176 -35.01 26.60 -29.96
CA ILE A 176 -34.85 27.93 -30.55
C ILE A 176 -35.27 27.94 -32.02
N SER A 177 -34.86 26.95 -32.82
CA SER A 177 -35.30 26.86 -34.22
C SER A 177 -36.81 26.65 -34.36
N TYR A 178 -37.42 25.86 -33.47
CA TYR A 178 -38.87 25.67 -33.43
C TYR A 178 -39.60 26.97 -33.10
N ILE A 179 -39.14 27.72 -32.09
CA ILE A 179 -39.68 29.03 -31.72
C ILE A 179 -39.56 30.00 -32.90
N TYR A 180 -38.38 30.12 -33.53
CA TYR A 180 -38.19 31.03 -34.66
C TYR A 180 -39.07 30.69 -35.87
N SER A 181 -39.25 29.41 -36.20
CA SER A 181 -40.15 28.99 -37.27
C SER A 181 -41.62 29.24 -36.92
N GLY A 182 -42.02 29.01 -35.66
CA GLY A 182 -43.35 29.28 -35.17
C GLY A 182 -43.68 30.77 -35.15
N THR A 183 -42.72 31.61 -34.73
CA THR A 183 -42.88 33.07 -34.75
C THR A 183 -42.86 33.63 -36.17
N ASN A 184 -42.03 33.10 -37.08
CA ASN A 184 -42.06 33.53 -38.48
C ASN A 184 -43.37 33.16 -39.18
N ASN A 185 -43.94 31.99 -38.87
CA ASN A 185 -45.26 31.62 -39.35
C ASN A 185 -46.37 32.47 -38.74
N LEU A 186 -46.30 32.83 -37.45
CA LEU A 186 -47.28 33.72 -36.82
C LEU A 186 -47.18 35.17 -37.32
N LEU A 187 -45.96 35.67 -37.54
CA LEU A 187 -45.70 37.03 -38.02
C LEU A 187 -46.03 37.19 -39.52
N SER A 188 -45.87 36.13 -40.33
CA SER A 188 -46.35 36.12 -41.71
C SER A 188 -47.88 35.98 -41.77
N TYR A 189 -48.48 35.16 -40.90
CA TYR A 189 -49.94 35.04 -40.82
C TYR A 189 -50.63 36.33 -40.35
N LEU A 190 -49.91 37.17 -39.58
CA LEU A 190 -50.38 38.48 -39.10
C LEU A 190 -49.92 39.67 -39.98
N ASN A 191 -49.21 39.43 -41.11
CA ASN A 191 -48.69 40.47 -42.02
C ASN A 191 -47.84 41.57 -41.33
N LEU A 192 -47.06 41.22 -40.30
CA LEU A 192 -46.24 42.19 -39.56
C LEU A 192 -44.81 42.31 -40.10
N ILE A 193 -44.35 41.37 -40.92
CA ILE A 193 -43.03 41.40 -41.56
C ILE A 193 -43.21 40.87 -42.99
N SER A 194 -42.71 41.60 -43.99
CA SER A 194 -42.69 41.20 -45.41
C SER A 194 -41.45 40.40 -45.77
#